data_AF-Q6BIS0-F1
#
_entry.id   AF-Q6BIS0-F1
#
_cell.length_a   1.000
_cell.length_b   1.000
_cell.length_c   1.000
_cell.angle_alpha   90.00
_cell.angle_beta   90.00
_cell.angle_gamma   90.00
#
_symmetry.space_group_name_H-M   'P 1'
#
loop_
_entity.id
_entity.type
_entity.pdbx_description
1 polymer ?
#
loop_
_entity_poly.entity_id
_entity_poly.type
_entity_poly.pdbx_seq_one_letter_code
_entity_poly.pdbx_strand_id
1 'polypeptide(L)'
;MSFNSSKSFSNDLESLGADSAITHYKDFPEFDSLSQSLDNNLYNINNNQLVSIKNLLQQYESLHNQGDEQNLSVKLQKVSIKLSKILNKTTENFKSVNEITKKLNGYLNECESNHEDEDTLHYLRRKESILIELIKSSINQFQKYQRKFESLQQVTVAKYGINGDPDAINSKGPTEDSTSEAQQQQMQIDYEPINAEELEQQSLLVEEREREIHQISQDISEINDIFSNLHDIVNEQQFSIDNIEDNILRYGGDVHGASNELRRAERYQRRSGGRMFCCLVILLGVVGTVILIGIIF
;
A
#
# COMPACT_ATOMS: atom_id res chain seq x y z
N MET A 1 -32.68 -35.72 61.68
CA MET A 1 -31.35 -35.20 62.01
C MET A 1 -30.40 -35.57 60.90
N SER A 2 -29.49 -34.65 60.62
CA SER A 2 -28.74 -34.47 59.38
C SER A 2 -27.38 -35.17 59.38
N PHE A 3 -26.77 -35.17 58.19
CA PHE A 3 -25.36 -35.33 57.82
C PHE A 3 -24.86 -36.79 57.65
N ASN A 4 -23.96 -37.13 56.73
CA ASN A 4 -23.39 -36.50 55.53
C ASN A 4 -22.39 -37.55 55.01
N SER A 5 -22.61 -38.14 53.84
CA SER A 5 -21.67 -39.09 53.23
C SER A 5 -21.66 -38.90 51.71
N SER A 6 -21.25 -37.72 51.27
CA SER A 6 -20.80 -37.48 49.90
C SER A 6 -19.50 -36.66 49.94
N LYS A 7 -18.43 -37.27 50.44
CA LYS A 7 -17.06 -36.74 50.29
C LYS A 7 -16.18 -37.85 49.72
N SER A 8 -16.26 -38.06 48.40
CA SER A 8 -15.16 -38.65 47.63
C SER A 8 -15.30 -38.48 46.10
N PHE A 9 -16.04 -37.47 45.61
CA PHE A 9 -16.10 -37.21 44.16
C PHE A 9 -15.84 -35.74 43.79
N SER A 10 -15.62 -34.86 44.77
CA SER A 10 -15.38 -33.43 44.53
C SER A 10 -13.89 -33.07 44.50
N ASN A 11 -13.00 -33.93 45.03
CA ASN A 11 -11.57 -33.61 45.14
C ASN A 11 -10.75 -33.94 43.88
N ASP A 12 -11.27 -34.74 42.95
CA ASP A 12 -10.57 -35.03 41.68
C ASP A 12 -10.89 -34.02 40.56
N LEU A 13 -11.91 -33.18 40.75
CA LEU A 13 -12.30 -32.16 39.75
C LEU A 13 -11.61 -30.81 39.95
N GLU A 14 -11.06 -30.54 41.15
CA GLU A 14 -10.35 -29.28 41.45
C GLU A 14 -8.82 -29.37 41.21
N SER A 15 -8.27 -30.56 40.93
CA SER A 15 -6.83 -30.72 40.65
C SER A 15 -6.44 -30.61 39.17
N LEU A 16 -7.41 -30.51 38.24
CA LEU A 16 -7.12 -30.38 36.80
C LEU A 16 -7.41 -28.98 36.21
N GLY A 17 -7.86 -28.02 37.03
CA GLY A 17 -8.48 -26.79 36.52
C GLY A 17 -7.76 -25.47 36.76
N ALA A 18 -6.63 -25.42 37.48
CA ALA A 18 -6.09 -24.15 37.97
C ALA A 18 -4.71 -23.72 37.44
N ASP A 19 -3.92 -24.62 36.83
CA ASP A 19 -2.54 -24.30 36.40
C ASP A 19 -2.31 -24.26 34.88
N SER A 20 -3.31 -24.55 34.04
CA SER A 20 -3.16 -24.57 32.57
C SER A 20 -3.82 -23.41 31.82
N ALA A 21 -4.43 -22.47 32.53
CA ALA A 21 -5.10 -21.30 31.93
C ALA A 21 -4.43 -19.97 32.29
N ILE A 22 -3.10 -19.97 32.48
CA ILE A 22 -2.34 -18.76 32.20
C ILE A 22 -2.37 -18.63 30.69
N THR A 23 -3.39 -17.95 30.16
CA THR A 23 -3.40 -17.43 28.80
C THR A 23 -2.03 -16.81 28.56
N HIS A 24 -1.21 -17.51 27.79
CA HIS A 24 0.14 -17.12 27.43
C HIS A 24 -0.02 -15.98 26.43
N TYR A 25 -0.39 -14.80 26.95
CA TYR A 25 -0.39 -13.58 26.18
C TYR A 25 1.08 -13.20 26.01
N LYS A 26 1.69 -13.85 25.02
CA LYS A 26 3.03 -13.53 24.55
C LYS A 26 2.86 -12.28 23.70
N ASP A 27 3.38 -11.17 24.20
CA ASP A 27 3.41 -9.91 23.45
C ASP A 27 4.39 -10.07 22.28
N PHE A 28 3.94 -9.78 21.06
CA PHE A 28 4.79 -9.70 19.85
C PHE A 28 4.96 -8.23 19.47
N PRO A 29 5.70 -7.43 20.26
CA PRO A 29 5.76 -5.99 20.09
C PRO A 29 6.35 -5.58 18.74
N GLU A 30 7.29 -6.37 18.21
CA GLU A 30 7.89 -6.14 16.90
C GLU A 30 6.89 -6.41 15.79
N PHE A 31 6.19 -7.56 15.81
CA PHE A 31 5.10 -7.85 14.89
C PHE A 31 4.04 -6.74 14.89
N ASP A 32 3.56 -6.36 16.07
CA ASP A 32 2.53 -5.32 16.21
C ASP A 32 3.02 -3.98 15.64
N SER A 33 4.29 -3.62 15.87
CA SER A 33 4.86 -2.38 15.33
C SER A 33 4.99 -2.39 13.80
N LEU A 34 5.39 -3.53 13.21
CA LEU A 34 5.53 -3.71 11.76
C LEU A 34 4.16 -3.74 11.09
N SER A 35 3.22 -4.51 11.63
CA SER A 35 1.83 -4.57 11.18
C SER A 35 1.19 -3.18 11.21
N GLN A 36 1.31 -2.45 12.31
CA GLN A 36 0.73 -1.11 12.42
C GLN A 36 1.37 -0.12 11.44
N SER A 37 2.68 -0.26 11.19
CA SER A 37 3.38 0.53 10.18
C SER A 37 2.84 0.23 8.78
N LEU A 38 2.57 -1.04 8.45
CA LEU A 38 1.92 -1.43 7.20
C LEU A 38 0.51 -0.84 7.09
N ASP A 39 -0.32 -0.98 8.12
CA ASP A 39 -1.68 -0.45 8.16
C ASP A 39 -1.71 1.07 7.90
N ASN A 40 -0.81 1.81 8.55
CA ASN A 40 -0.71 3.26 8.38
C ASN A 40 -0.30 3.65 6.95
N ASN A 41 0.67 2.94 6.37
CA ASN A 41 1.10 3.18 4.99
C ASN A 41 -0.02 2.85 3.99
N LEU A 42 -0.68 1.71 4.15
CA LEU A 42 -1.79 1.29 3.31
C LEU A 42 -2.98 2.24 3.41
N TYR A 43 -3.32 2.71 4.61
CA TYR A 43 -4.37 3.70 4.79
C TYR A 43 -4.05 4.99 4.02
N ASN A 44 -2.83 5.49 4.15
CA ASN A 44 -2.41 6.71 3.45
C ASN A 44 -2.40 6.51 1.91
N ILE A 45 -1.91 5.37 1.43
CA ILE A 45 -1.93 5.03 0.00
C ILE A 45 -3.37 5.01 -0.49
N ASN A 46 -4.24 4.21 0.12
CA ASN A 46 -5.59 3.97 -0.36
C ASN A 46 -6.50 5.20 -0.25
N ASN A 47 -6.49 5.86 0.91
CA ASN A 47 -7.45 6.93 1.19
C ASN A 47 -6.97 8.33 0.78
N ASN A 48 -5.65 8.54 0.65
CA ASN A 48 -5.13 9.84 0.24
C ASN A 48 -4.56 9.78 -1.19
N GLN A 49 -3.61 8.89 -1.46
CA GLN A 49 -2.86 8.92 -2.72
C GLN A 49 -3.69 8.40 -3.89
N LEU A 50 -4.30 7.22 -3.77
CA LEU A 50 -5.12 6.62 -4.82
C LEU A 50 -6.37 7.45 -5.12
N VAL A 51 -6.98 8.05 -4.10
CA VAL A 51 -8.08 9.02 -4.28
C VAL A 51 -7.60 10.25 -5.04
N SER A 52 -6.45 10.82 -4.67
CA SER A 52 -5.87 11.98 -5.37
C SER A 52 -5.55 11.66 -6.83
N ILE A 53 -4.95 10.50 -7.10
CA ILE A 53 -4.64 10.02 -8.45
C ILE A 53 -5.94 9.88 -9.26
N LYS A 54 -6.96 9.23 -8.70
CA LYS A 54 -8.26 9.08 -9.36
C LYS A 54 -8.86 10.43 -9.75
N ASN A 55 -8.86 11.40 -8.82
CA ASN A 55 -9.42 12.73 -9.05
C ASN A 55 -8.63 13.50 -10.13
N LEU A 56 -7.29 13.43 -10.09
CA LEU A 56 -6.44 14.05 -11.11
C LEU A 56 -6.61 13.39 -12.48
N LEU A 57 -6.79 12.06 -12.54
CA LEU A 57 -7.08 11.36 -13.79
C LEU A 57 -8.43 11.79 -14.38
N GLN A 58 -9.47 11.89 -13.54
CA GLN A 58 -10.77 12.42 -13.97
C GLN A 58 -10.65 13.86 -14.48
N GLN A 59 -9.87 14.70 -13.79
CA GLN A 59 -9.61 16.06 -14.24
C GLN A 59 -8.88 16.07 -15.59
N TYR A 60 -7.84 15.25 -15.75
CA TYR A 60 -7.09 15.14 -17.01
C TYR A 60 -8.00 14.71 -18.17
N GLU A 61 -8.83 13.70 -17.96
CA GLU A 61 -9.79 13.19 -18.94
C GLU A 61 -10.85 14.24 -19.30
N SER A 62 -11.38 14.97 -18.31
CA SER A 62 -12.34 16.06 -18.57
C SER A 62 -11.75 17.19 -19.41
N LEU A 63 -10.48 17.55 -19.16
CA LEU A 63 -9.75 18.54 -19.96
C LEU A 63 -9.51 18.01 -21.37
N HIS A 64 -9.09 16.75 -21.52
CA HIS A 64 -8.89 16.13 -22.83
C HIS A 64 -10.16 16.15 -23.69
N ASN A 65 -11.33 15.96 -23.07
CA ASN A 65 -12.62 15.96 -23.74
C ASN A 65 -13.18 17.37 -24.05
N GLN A 66 -12.62 18.44 -23.48
CA GLN A 66 -13.18 19.80 -23.57
C GLN A 66 -12.90 20.56 -24.89
N GLY A 67 -12.27 19.95 -25.91
CA GLY A 67 -12.04 20.60 -27.21
C GLY A 67 -11.08 21.79 -27.16
N ASP A 68 -10.95 22.54 -28.26
CA ASP A 68 -9.96 23.63 -28.40
C ASP A 68 -10.31 24.86 -27.56
N GLU A 69 -9.98 24.78 -26.27
CA GLU A 69 -9.97 25.92 -25.35
C GLU A 69 -8.56 26.56 -25.36
N GLN A 70 -8.49 27.90 -25.45
CA GLN A 70 -7.21 28.59 -25.28
C GLN A 70 -6.56 28.19 -23.93
N ASN A 71 -5.29 27.79 -23.97
CA ASN A 71 -4.50 27.26 -22.84
C ASN A 71 -4.79 25.81 -22.42
N LEU A 72 -5.52 25.00 -23.19
CA LEU A 72 -5.77 23.59 -22.85
C LEU A 72 -4.46 22.80 -22.65
N SER A 73 -3.50 22.97 -23.56
CA SER A 73 -2.18 22.33 -23.49
C SER A 73 -1.46 22.61 -22.16
N VAL A 74 -1.48 23.87 -21.71
CA VAL A 74 -0.90 24.29 -20.42
C VAL A 74 -1.65 23.71 -19.23
N LYS A 75 -2.98 23.61 -19.29
CA LYS A 75 -3.79 22.98 -18.23
C LYS A 75 -3.49 21.48 -18.14
N LEU A 76 -3.43 20.78 -19.27
CA LEU A 76 -3.07 19.36 -19.35
C LEU A 76 -1.66 19.12 -18.79
N GLN A 77 -0.68 19.94 -19.17
CA GLN A 77 0.69 19.88 -18.65
C GLN A 77 0.70 19.95 -17.11
N LYS A 78 0.00 20.93 -16.54
CA LYS A 78 -0.06 21.13 -15.07
C LYS A 78 -0.66 19.93 -14.34
N VAL A 79 -1.68 19.29 -14.91
CA VAL A 79 -2.28 18.08 -14.34
C VAL A 79 -1.35 16.88 -14.52
N SER A 80 -0.66 16.77 -15.65
CA SER A 80 0.35 15.74 -15.94
C SER A 80 1.46 15.75 -14.89
N ILE A 81 2.08 16.91 -14.66
CA ILE A 81 3.16 17.06 -13.67
C ILE A 81 2.69 16.69 -12.26
N LYS A 82 1.46 17.07 -11.89
CA LYS A 82 0.88 16.70 -10.60
C LYS A 82 0.66 15.19 -10.50
N LEU A 83 0.18 14.55 -11.56
CA LEU A 83 0.01 13.09 -11.65
C LEU A 83 1.35 12.38 -11.51
N SER A 84 2.35 12.73 -12.32
CA SER A 84 3.69 12.15 -12.24
C SER A 84 4.28 12.28 -10.83
N LYS A 85 4.13 13.44 -10.18
CA LYS A 85 4.59 13.64 -8.80
C LYS A 85 3.90 12.73 -7.78
N ILE A 86 2.57 12.59 -7.85
CA ILE A 86 1.84 11.73 -6.90
C ILE A 86 2.07 10.25 -7.20
N LEU A 87 2.23 9.86 -8.46
CA LEU A 87 2.60 8.50 -8.88
C LEU A 87 3.95 8.12 -8.30
N ASN A 88 5.00 8.92 -8.53
CA ASN A 88 6.34 8.70 -7.96
C ASN A 88 6.30 8.56 -6.44
N LYS A 89 5.60 9.48 -5.76
CA LYS A 89 5.44 9.40 -4.28
C LYS A 89 4.73 8.12 -3.84
N THR A 90 3.79 7.62 -4.63
CA THR A 90 3.06 6.39 -4.33
C THR A 90 3.95 5.16 -4.55
N THR A 91 4.77 5.15 -5.60
CA THR A 91 5.81 4.14 -5.83
C THR A 91 6.78 4.06 -4.66
N GLU A 92 7.32 5.20 -4.19
CA GLU A 92 8.20 5.24 -3.01
C GLU A 92 7.54 4.69 -1.75
N ASN A 93 6.26 4.99 -1.52
CA ASN A 93 5.52 4.43 -0.39
C ASN A 93 5.31 2.92 -0.52
N PHE A 94 5.09 2.40 -1.73
CA PHE A 94 5.04 0.95 -1.96
C PHE A 94 6.40 0.27 -1.75
N LYS A 95 7.53 0.93 -2.05
CA LYS A 95 8.86 0.43 -1.66
C LYS A 95 9.00 0.30 -0.15
N SER A 96 8.55 1.32 0.60
CA SER A 96 8.53 1.27 2.06
C SER A 96 7.67 0.11 2.58
N VAL A 97 6.47 -0.07 2.01
CA VAL A 97 5.60 -1.22 2.31
C VAL A 97 6.29 -2.55 2.03
N ASN A 98 7.00 -2.68 0.90
CA ASN A 98 7.76 -3.87 0.55
C ASN A 98 8.84 -4.19 1.60
N GLU A 99 9.62 -3.19 2.01
CA GLU A 99 10.67 -3.37 3.00
C GLU A 99 10.13 -3.72 4.40
N ILE A 100 9.00 -3.13 4.81
CA ILE A 100 8.34 -3.51 6.06
C ILE A 100 7.79 -4.94 5.96
N THR A 101 7.26 -5.33 4.81
CA THR A 101 6.73 -6.70 4.59
C THR A 101 7.85 -7.74 4.65
N LYS A 102 9.02 -7.46 4.07
CA LYS A 102 10.20 -8.34 4.19
C LYS A 102 10.66 -8.49 5.64
N LYS A 103 10.66 -7.40 6.42
CA LYS A 103 11.00 -7.45 7.85
C LYS A 103 9.98 -8.27 8.64
N LEU A 104 8.70 -8.09 8.36
CA LEU A 104 7.63 -8.86 8.98
C LEU A 104 7.78 -10.36 8.69
N ASN A 105 8.05 -10.72 7.44
CA ASN A 105 8.28 -12.10 7.05
C ASN A 105 9.52 -12.68 7.74
N GLY A 106 10.63 -11.94 7.77
CA GLY A 106 11.85 -12.35 8.48
C GLY A 106 11.64 -12.59 9.97
N TYR A 107 10.89 -11.71 10.63
CA TYR A 107 10.49 -11.89 12.04
C TYR A 107 9.70 -13.18 12.26
N LEU A 108 8.76 -13.49 11.36
CA LEU A 108 7.94 -14.69 11.47
C LEU A 108 8.74 -15.97 11.20
N ASN A 109 9.70 -15.92 10.28
CA ASN A 109 10.64 -17.04 10.06
C ASN A 109 11.52 -17.27 11.30
N GLU A 110 11.91 -16.21 12.02
CA GLU A 110 12.63 -16.33 13.29
C GLU A 110 11.75 -16.93 14.40
N CYS A 111 10.49 -16.52 14.51
CA CYS A 111 9.51 -17.15 15.41
C CYS A 111 9.38 -18.65 15.15
N GLU A 112 9.30 -19.04 13.88
CA GLU A 112 9.21 -20.44 13.46
C GLU A 112 10.47 -21.23 13.82
N SER A 113 11.67 -20.68 13.56
CA SER A 113 12.95 -21.29 13.95
C SER A 113 13.10 -21.46 15.47
N ASN A 114 12.54 -20.53 16.24
CA ASN A 114 12.60 -20.55 17.70
C ASN A 114 11.59 -21.52 18.34
N HIS A 115 10.87 -22.32 17.52
CA HIS A 115 9.85 -23.27 17.96
C HIS A 115 8.79 -22.58 18.84
N GLU A 116 8.36 -21.39 18.42
CA GLU A 116 7.19 -20.73 19.01
C GLU A 116 5.97 -21.66 18.97
N ASP A 117 5.05 -21.42 19.90
CA ASP A 117 3.79 -22.15 19.99
C ASP A 117 3.05 -22.15 18.63
N GLU A 118 2.58 -23.33 18.21
CA GLU A 118 2.02 -23.55 16.87
C GLU A 118 0.77 -22.68 16.64
N ASP A 119 -0.12 -22.59 17.64
CA ASP A 119 -1.34 -21.76 17.58
C ASP A 119 -1.00 -20.27 17.41
N THR A 120 0.04 -19.83 18.11
CA THR A 120 0.56 -18.46 18.03
C THR A 120 1.13 -18.15 16.65
N LEU A 121 1.97 -19.04 16.10
CA LEU A 121 2.55 -18.88 14.77
C LEU A 121 1.45 -18.84 13.69
N HIS A 122 0.45 -19.73 13.80
CA HIS A 122 -0.74 -19.73 12.93
C HIS A 122 -1.47 -18.39 12.95
N TYR A 123 -1.68 -17.81 14.14
CA TYR A 123 -2.33 -16.51 14.29
C TYR A 123 -1.55 -15.38 13.59
N LEU A 124 -0.23 -15.34 13.77
CA LEU A 124 0.63 -14.31 13.18
C LEU A 124 0.70 -14.44 11.65
N ARG A 125 0.86 -15.66 11.12
CA ARG A 125 0.85 -15.94 9.67
C ARG A 125 -0.50 -15.59 9.03
N ARG A 126 -1.62 -15.87 9.71
CA ARG A 126 -2.95 -15.46 9.23
C ARG A 126 -3.04 -13.93 9.10
N LYS A 127 -2.53 -13.18 10.08
CA LYS A 127 -2.49 -11.71 9.99
C LYS A 127 -1.59 -11.20 8.87
N GLU A 128 -0.39 -11.78 8.71
CA GLU A 128 0.53 -11.47 7.61
C GLU A 128 -0.19 -11.63 6.25
N SER A 129 -0.90 -12.73 6.05
CA SER A 129 -1.63 -12.98 4.81
C SER A 129 -2.73 -11.95 4.52
N ILE A 130 -3.52 -11.56 5.53
CA ILE A 130 -4.52 -10.50 5.37
C ILE A 130 -3.85 -9.20 4.90
N LEU A 131 -2.73 -8.82 5.52
CA LEU A 131 -1.98 -7.63 5.12
C LEU A 131 -1.47 -7.74 3.69
N ILE A 132 -0.91 -8.88 3.29
CA ILE A 132 -0.41 -9.08 1.93
C ILE A 132 -1.54 -8.99 0.91
N GLU A 133 -2.71 -9.55 1.19
CA GLU A 133 -3.86 -9.47 0.29
C GLU A 133 -4.35 -8.02 0.12
N LEU A 134 -4.36 -7.23 1.19
CA LEU A 134 -4.64 -5.80 1.14
C LEU A 134 -3.61 -5.03 0.31
N ILE A 135 -2.32 -5.34 0.46
CA ILE A 135 -1.24 -4.76 -0.34
C ILE A 135 -1.45 -5.09 -1.83
N LYS A 136 -1.70 -6.37 -2.16
CA LYS A 136 -1.96 -6.81 -3.54
C LYS A 136 -3.14 -6.08 -4.16
N SER A 137 -4.25 -5.94 -3.44
CA SER A 137 -5.43 -5.19 -3.91
C SER A 137 -5.07 -3.72 -4.21
N SER A 138 -4.30 -3.09 -3.31
CA SER A 138 -3.87 -1.69 -3.44
C SER A 138 -2.93 -1.50 -4.63
N ILE A 139 -1.97 -2.42 -4.85
CA ILE A 139 -1.07 -2.44 -6.00
C ILE A 139 -1.85 -2.60 -7.31
N ASN A 140 -2.80 -3.55 -7.36
CA ASN A 140 -3.63 -3.75 -8.55
C ASN A 140 -4.41 -2.48 -8.92
N GLN A 141 -4.95 -1.78 -7.93
CA GLN A 141 -5.64 -0.51 -8.17
C GLN A 141 -4.67 0.58 -8.66
N PHE A 142 -3.48 0.66 -8.07
CA PHE A 142 -2.45 1.61 -8.49
C PHE A 142 -1.99 1.37 -9.93
N GLN A 143 -1.68 0.13 -10.30
CA GLN A 143 -1.29 -0.24 -11.66
C GLN A 143 -2.36 0.10 -12.70
N LYS A 144 -3.65 -0.09 -12.36
CA LYS A 144 -4.76 0.36 -13.23
C LYS A 144 -4.71 1.86 -13.49
N TYR A 145 -4.39 2.67 -12.48
CA TYR A 145 -4.25 4.11 -12.64
C TYR A 145 -3.00 4.51 -13.44
N GLN A 146 -1.86 3.84 -13.22
CA GLN A 146 -0.64 4.08 -14.02
C GLN A 146 -0.90 3.79 -15.50
N ARG A 147 -1.47 2.63 -15.85
CA ARG A 147 -1.84 2.27 -17.23
C ARG A 147 -2.86 3.22 -17.83
N LYS A 148 -3.85 3.65 -17.05
CA LYS A 148 -4.82 4.67 -17.51
C LYS A 148 -4.11 5.98 -17.83
N PHE A 149 -3.21 6.44 -16.97
CA PHE A 149 -2.45 7.67 -17.21
C PHE A 149 -1.58 7.56 -18.46
N GLU A 150 -0.84 6.46 -18.61
CA GLU A 150 -0.02 6.14 -19.77
C GLU A 150 -0.84 6.20 -21.07
N SER A 151 -2.01 5.55 -21.09
CA SER A 151 -2.88 5.57 -22.27
C SER A 151 -3.36 6.98 -22.63
N LEU A 152 -3.68 7.81 -21.63
CA LEU A 152 -4.09 9.21 -21.85
C LEU A 152 -2.94 10.07 -22.39
N GLN A 153 -1.71 9.82 -21.93
CA GLN A 153 -0.51 10.47 -22.46
C GLN A 153 -0.25 10.04 -23.90
N GLN A 154 -0.31 8.75 -24.22
CA GLN A 154 -0.13 8.24 -25.58
C GLN A 154 -1.15 8.82 -26.56
N VAL A 155 -2.43 8.90 -26.19
CA VAL A 155 -3.46 9.54 -27.03
C VAL A 155 -3.17 11.03 -27.25
N THR A 156 -2.65 11.71 -26.22
CA THR A 156 -2.26 13.12 -26.33
C THR A 156 -1.05 13.29 -27.24
N VAL A 157 -0.04 12.43 -27.12
CA VAL A 157 1.12 12.40 -28.02
C VAL A 157 0.69 12.05 -29.45
N ALA A 158 -0.27 11.15 -29.68
CA ALA A 158 -0.77 10.85 -31.02
C ALA A 158 -1.55 12.03 -31.64
N LYS A 159 -2.22 12.85 -30.81
CA LYS A 159 -3.00 14.01 -31.26
C LYS A 159 -2.13 15.24 -31.56
N TYR A 160 -1.10 15.47 -30.74
CA TYR A 160 -0.20 16.64 -30.84
C TYR A 160 1.19 16.28 -31.37
N GLY A 161 1.47 15.00 -31.60
CA GLY A 161 2.62 14.52 -32.34
C GLY A 161 2.45 14.99 -33.77
N ILE A 162 3.33 15.89 -34.19
CA ILE A 162 3.41 16.37 -35.57
C ILE A 162 3.38 15.16 -36.48
N ASN A 163 2.47 15.16 -37.45
CA ASN A 163 2.46 14.33 -38.67
C ASN A 163 3.80 13.64 -38.96
N GLY A 164 4.01 12.50 -38.31
CA GLY A 164 5.22 11.71 -38.40
C GLY A 164 5.05 10.51 -39.32
N ASP A 165 4.05 10.54 -40.21
CA ASP A 165 3.96 9.84 -41.50
C ASP A 165 2.57 10.13 -42.12
N PRO A 166 2.47 10.78 -43.30
CA PRO A 166 1.21 10.85 -44.05
C PRO A 166 0.67 9.45 -44.45
N ASP A 167 1.47 8.38 -44.38
CA ASP A 167 1.05 7.03 -44.78
C ASP A 167 0.42 6.17 -43.67
N ALA A 168 0.37 6.62 -42.41
CA ALA A 168 -0.15 5.80 -41.31
C ALA A 168 -1.69 5.61 -41.30
N ILE A 169 -2.43 6.29 -42.18
CA ILE A 169 -3.89 6.09 -42.35
C ILE A 169 -4.21 5.06 -43.46
N ASN A 170 -3.21 4.54 -44.19
CA ASN A 170 -3.41 3.53 -45.25
C ASN A 170 -3.05 2.10 -44.84
N SER A 171 -3.29 1.73 -43.59
CA SER A 171 -3.14 0.34 -43.10
C SER A 171 -4.51 -0.33 -42.87
N LYS A 172 -5.30 -0.48 -43.93
CA LYS A 172 -6.36 -1.50 -44.05
C LYS A 172 -6.66 -1.76 -45.53
N GLY A 173 -6.04 -2.80 -46.10
CA GLY A 173 -6.38 -3.33 -47.43
C GLY A 173 -7.77 -4.00 -47.47
N PRO A 174 -8.25 -4.52 -48.63
CA PRO A 174 -7.43 -5.15 -49.68
C PRO A 174 -7.67 -4.67 -51.12
N THR A 175 -6.67 -4.98 -51.94
CA THR A 175 -6.58 -5.03 -53.42
C THR A 175 -7.88 -5.22 -54.21
N GLU A 176 -8.04 -4.46 -55.29
CA GLU A 176 -8.47 -4.97 -56.61
C GLU A 176 -8.17 -3.96 -57.73
N ASP A 177 -7.73 -4.50 -58.87
CA ASP A 177 -7.32 -3.83 -60.10
C ASP A 177 -8.26 -2.73 -60.60
N SER A 178 -7.71 -1.64 -61.15
CA SER A 178 -8.19 -1.05 -62.41
C SER A 178 -7.25 0.04 -62.92
N THR A 179 -6.69 -0.22 -64.09
CA THR A 179 -6.03 0.68 -65.03
C THR A 179 -6.91 1.89 -65.34
N SER A 180 -6.38 3.12 -65.31
CA SER A 180 -6.84 4.25 -66.13
C SER A 180 -5.88 5.44 -66.07
N GLU A 181 -5.47 5.88 -67.25
CA GLU A 181 -4.61 7.03 -67.54
C GLU A 181 -5.34 8.37 -67.35
N ALA A 182 -4.53 9.42 -67.18
CA ALA A 182 -4.82 10.82 -67.50
C ALA A 182 -5.83 11.60 -66.61
N GLN A 183 -5.28 12.37 -65.67
CA GLN A 183 -5.50 13.83 -65.63
C GLN A 183 -4.46 14.49 -64.72
N GLN A 184 -3.56 15.28 -65.31
CA GLN A 184 -2.76 16.26 -64.60
C GLN A 184 -3.71 17.36 -64.09
N GLN A 185 -4.31 17.16 -62.93
CA GLN A 185 -4.76 18.27 -62.10
C GLN A 185 -3.58 18.71 -61.26
N GLN A 186 -3.08 19.89 -61.57
CA GLN A 186 -2.09 20.59 -60.78
C GLN A 186 -2.73 20.90 -59.42
N MET A 187 -2.54 19.99 -58.46
CA MET A 187 -2.92 20.20 -57.07
C MET A 187 -2.01 21.31 -56.55
N GLN A 188 -2.53 22.53 -56.50
CA GLN A 188 -1.88 23.63 -55.83
C GLN A 188 -1.88 23.28 -54.34
N ILE A 189 -0.80 22.66 -53.87
CA ILE A 189 -0.54 22.48 -52.46
C ILE A 189 -0.32 23.89 -51.92
N ASP A 190 -1.35 24.45 -51.32
CA ASP A 190 -1.26 25.67 -50.53
C ASP A 190 -0.44 25.31 -49.29
N TYR A 191 0.87 25.54 -49.36
CA TYR A 191 1.74 25.45 -48.19
C TYR A 191 1.44 26.67 -47.32
N GLU A 192 0.46 26.52 -46.43
CA GLU A 192 0.30 27.45 -45.33
C GLU A 192 1.61 27.39 -44.51
N PRO A 193 2.37 28.49 -44.37
CA PRO A 193 3.64 28.47 -43.69
C PRO A 193 3.39 28.13 -42.22
N ILE A 194 3.61 26.88 -41.86
CA ILE A 194 3.63 26.43 -40.47
C ILE A 194 4.62 27.34 -39.75
N ASN A 195 4.13 28.06 -38.74
CA ASN A 195 4.97 28.93 -37.93
C ASN A 195 6.03 28.08 -37.23
N ALA A 196 7.30 28.23 -37.63
CA ALA A 196 8.38 27.41 -37.12
C ALA A 196 8.50 27.45 -35.59
N GLU A 197 8.11 28.56 -34.97
CA GLU A 197 8.08 28.73 -33.51
C GLU A 197 6.98 27.88 -32.84
N GLU A 198 5.80 27.78 -33.46
CA GLU A 198 4.70 26.95 -32.95
C GLU A 198 5.02 25.45 -33.10
N LEU A 199 5.66 25.08 -34.21
CA LEU A 199 6.13 23.72 -34.45
C LEU A 199 7.19 23.29 -33.43
N GLU A 200 8.16 24.17 -33.14
CA GLU A 200 9.18 23.93 -32.11
C GLU A 200 8.54 23.72 -30.74
N GLN A 201 7.59 24.58 -30.33
CA GLN A 201 6.88 24.44 -29.06
C GLN A 201 6.08 23.11 -28.96
N GLN A 202 5.42 22.71 -30.04
CA GLN A 202 4.68 21.45 -30.11
C GLN A 202 5.62 20.23 -30.01
N SER A 203 6.78 20.28 -30.69
CA SER A 203 7.78 19.22 -30.63
C SER A 203 8.37 19.04 -29.23
N LEU A 204 8.70 20.13 -28.54
CA LEU A 204 9.21 20.11 -27.16
C LEU A 204 8.19 19.52 -26.18
N LEU A 205 6.91 19.86 -26.36
CA LEU A 205 5.84 19.32 -25.53
C LEU A 205 5.68 17.81 -25.75
N VAL A 206 5.76 17.34 -26.99
CA VAL A 206 5.70 15.91 -27.31
C VAL A 206 6.88 15.16 -26.68
N GLU A 207 8.11 15.68 -26.82
CA GLU A 207 9.30 15.08 -26.20
C GLU A 207 9.16 14.95 -24.68
N GLU A 208 8.63 15.98 -24.01
CA GLU A 208 8.40 15.95 -22.57
C GLU A 208 7.40 14.86 -22.17
N ARG A 209 6.33 14.66 -22.95
CA ARG A 209 5.35 13.60 -22.70
C ARG A 209 5.91 12.21 -22.96
N GLU A 210 6.72 12.03 -24.00
CA GLU A 210 7.41 10.75 -24.24
C GLU A 210 8.33 10.39 -23.07
N ARG A 211 9.04 11.38 -22.52
CA ARG A 211 9.84 11.20 -21.31
C ARG A 211 8.99 10.81 -20.10
N GLU A 212 7.84 11.46 -19.92
CA GLU A 212 6.89 11.10 -18.84
C GLU A 212 6.35 9.67 -19.00
N ILE A 213 5.97 9.25 -20.23
CA ILE A 213 5.53 7.89 -20.54
C ILE A 213 6.63 6.88 -20.19
N HIS A 214 7.88 7.18 -20.54
CA HIS A 214 8.99 6.31 -20.21
C HIS A 214 9.17 6.18 -18.69
N GLN A 215 9.06 7.28 -17.94
CA GLN A 215 9.11 7.25 -16.48
C GLN A 215 7.98 6.40 -15.89
N ILE A 216 6.74 6.56 -16.37
CA ILE A 216 5.60 5.74 -15.92
C ILE A 216 5.87 4.25 -16.16
N SER A 217 6.47 3.90 -17.31
CA SER A 217 6.82 2.52 -17.64
C SER A 217 7.86 1.94 -16.67
N GLN A 218 8.86 2.73 -16.29
CA GLN A 218 9.84 2.35 -15.27
C GLN A 218 9.18 2.15 -13.90
N ASP A 219 8.31 3.07 -13.49
CA ASP A 219 7.57 2.97 -12.22
C ASP A 219 6.67 1.73 -12.19
N ILE A 220 6.04 1.35 -13.31
CA ILE A 220 5.24 0.12 -13.43
C ILE A 220 6.14 -1.11 -13.23
N SER A 221 7.32 -1.12 -13.85
CA SER A 221 8.29 -2.22 -13.67
C SER A 221 8.67 -2.38 -12.20
N GLU A 222 8.96 -1.28 -11.51
CA GLU A 222 9.32 -1.31 -10.10
C GLU A 222 8.18 -1.83 -9.20
N ILE A 223 6.93 -1.45 -9.51
CA ILE A 223 5.77 -2.02 -8.82
C ILE A 223 5.59 -3.51 -9.11
N ASN A 224 5.91 -3.98 -10.32
CA ASN A 224 5.88 -5.42 -10.64
C ASN A 224 6.92 -6.21 -9.84
N ASP A 225 8.11 -5.63 -9.62
CA ASP A 225 9.13 -6.27 -8.79
C ASP A 225 8.64 -6.40 -7.33
N ILE A 226 7.99 -5.36 -6.79
CA ILE A 226 7.34 -5.43 -5.48
C ILE A 226 6.24 -6.50 -5.47
N PHE A 227 5.38 -6.52 -6.48
CA PHE A 227 4.30 -7.50 -6.57
C PHE A 227 4.82 -8.94 -6.62
N SER A 228 5.92 -9.18 -7.34
CA SER A 228 6.57 -10.48 -7.43
C SER A 228 7.17 -10.90 -6.09
N ASN A 229 7.87 -10.00 -5.40
CA ASN A 229 8.39 -10.27 -4.05
C ASN A 229 7.27 -10.66 -3.07
N LEU A 230 6.10 -10.01 -3.15
CA LEU A 230 4.94 -10.36 -2.33
C LEU A 230 4.34 -11.72 -2.70
N HIS A 231 4.42 -12.11 -3.98
CA HIS A 231 3.99 -13.43 -4.42
C HIS A 231 4.89 -14.51 -3.84
N ASP A 232 6.20 -14.29 -3.83
CA ASP A 232 7.17 -15.21 -3.25
C ASP A 232 6.94 -15.40 -1.74
N ILE A 233 6.72 -14.31 -1.00
CA ILE A 233 6.40 -14.35 0.45
C ILE A 233 5.14 -15.17 0.74
N VAL A 234 4.12 -15.11 -0.13
CA VAL A 234 2.86 -15.86 0.06
C VAL A 234 3.03 -17.33 -0.32
N ASN A 235 3.77 -17.63 -1.38
CA ASN A 235 3.98 -19.00 -1.83
C ASN A 235 4.86 -19.81 -0.88
N GLU A 236 5.75 -19.15 -0.14
CA GLU A 236 6.58 -19.77 0.90
C GLU A 236 5.77 -20.22 2.12
N GLN A 237 4.54 -19.71 2.30
CA GLN A 237 3.67 -20.08 3.42
C GLN A 237 2.90 -21.37 3.11
N GLN A 238 3.23 -22.46 3.82
CA GLN A 238 2.61 -23.79 3.64
C GLN A 238 1.21 -23.92 4.29
N PHE A 239 0.70 -22.86 4.93
CA PHE A 239 -0.61 -22.88 5.58
C PHE A 239 -1.71 -22.62 4.54
N SER A 240 -2.64 -23.56 4.36
CA SER A 240 -3.84 -23.33 3.54
C SER A 240 -4.71 -22.26 4.19
N ILE A 241 -4.73 -21.09 3.57
CA ILE A 241 -5.54 -19.95 3.99
C ILE A 241 -6.88 -20.02 3.28
N ASP A 242 -7.72 -20.94 3.74
CA ASP A 242 -9.12 -20.96 3.31
C ASP A 242 -9.86 -19.83 4.03
N ASN A 243 -10.55 -18.99 3.26
CA ASN A 243 -11.48 -17.95 3.71
C ASN A 243 -10.84 -16.63 4.22
N ILE A 244 -10.25 -15.84 3.31
CA ILE A 244 -9.99 -14.39 3.50
C ILE A 244 -10.83 -13.51 2.54
N GLU A 245 -11.43 -14.08 1.50
CA GLU A 245 -12.08 -13.32 0.42
C GLU A 245 -13.29 -12.48 0.89
N ASP A 246 -13.94 -12.82 2.01
CA ASP A 246 -15.24 -12.25 2.37
C ASP A 246 -15.24 -10.97 3.23
N ASN A 247 -14.09 -10.43 3.68
CA ASN A 247 -14.09 -9.22 4.54
C ASN A 247 -13.05 -8.15 4.19
N ILE A 248 -12.65 -8.06 2.93
CA ILE A 248 -11.70 -7.02 2.47
C ILE A 248 -12.37 -5.64 2.28
N LEU A 249 -13.69 -5.61 2.02
CA LEU A 249 -14.43 -4.37 1.73
C LEU A 249 -14.81 -3.50 2.95
N ARG A 250 -14.53 -3.95 4.19
CA ARG A 250 -14.88 -3.21 5.42
C ARG A 250 -13.73 -2.46 6.08
N TYR A 251 -12.50 -2.61 5.60
CA TYR A 251 -11.30 -1.98 6.20
C TYR A 251 -11.24 -0.45 6.03
N GLY A 252 -12.22 0.16 5.36
CA GLY A 252 -12.42 1.62 5.33
C GLY A 252 -13.07 2.21 6.59
N GLY A 253 -13.62 1.39 7.49
CA GLY A 253 -14.41 1.86 8.64
C GLY A 253 -13.68 1.90 10.00
N ASP A 254 -12.72 1.00 10.24
CA ASP A 254 -12.18 0.77 11.59
C ASP A 254 -10.78 1.37 11.83
N VAL A 255 -10.46 2.47 11.14
CA VAL A 255 -9.24 3.27 11.41
C VAL A 255 -9.46 4.21 12.60
N HIS A 256 -9.98 3.65 13.70
CA HIS A 256 -9.92 4.23 15.04
C HIS A 256 -8.72 3.69 15.84
N GLY A 257 -7.84 2.89 15.21
CA GLY A 257 -6.66 2.27 15.83
C GLY A 257 -5.64 3.25 16.40
N ALA A 258 -5.38 4.39 15.73
CA ALA A 258 -4.42 5.38 16.21
C ALA A 258 -4.76 5.95 17.62
N SER A 259 -6.05 6.04 17.95
CA SER A 259 -6.53 6.44 19.28
C SER A 259 -6.44 5.30 20.32
N ASN A 260 -6.70 4.07 19.89
CA ASN A 260 -6.67 2.91 20.76
C ASN A 260 -5.23 2.54 21.19
N GLU A 261 -4.23 2.71 20.33
CA GLU A 261 -2.83 2.47 20.69
C GLU A 261 -2.24 3.54 21.61
N LEU A 262 -2.59 4.82 21.48
CA LEU A 262 -2.25 5.85 22.49
C LEU A 262 -2.78 5.44 23.87
N ARG A 263 -4.01 4.91 23.92
CA ARG A 263 -4.64 4.40 25.14
C ARG A 263 -4.02 3.08 25.63
N ARG A 264 -3.45 2.27 24.73
CA ARG A 264 -2.74 1.02 25.06
C ARG A 264 -1.34 1.34 25.60
N ALA A 265 -0.59 2.22 24.96
CA ALA A 265 0.68 2.76 25.43
C ALA A 265 0.54 3.47 26.80
N GLU A 266 -0.51 4.29 26.98
CA GLU A 266 -0.85 4.90 28.27
C GLU A 266 -1.14 3.82 29.34
N ARG A 267 -1.86 2.74 28.99
CA ARG A 267 -2.11 1.61 29.90
C ARG A 267 -0.84 0.82 30.23
N TYR A 268 0.08 0.62 29.28
CA TYR A 268 1.39 0.01 29.54
C TYR A 268 2.25 0.87 30.47
N GLN A 269 2.26 2.20 30.27
CA GLN A 269 3.01 3.14 31.11
C GLN A 269 2.41 3.28 32.52
N ARG A 270 1.08 3.25 32.66
CA ARG A 270 0.38 3.20 33.96
C ARG A 270 0.69 1.91 34.73
N ARG A 271 0.84 0.77 34.05
CA ARG A 271 1.13 -0.52 34.67
C ARG A 271 2.59 -0.68 35.10
N SER A 272 3.53 0.00 34.44
CA SER A 272 4.93 0.06 34.90
C SER A 272 5.13 1.01 36.10
N GLY A 273 4.34 2.09 36.18
CA GLY A 273 4.35 3.03 37.30
C GLY A 273 4.05 2.38 38.66
N GLY A 274 3.16 1.38 38.70
CA GLY A 274 2.87 0.63 39.92
C GLY A 274 4.05 -0.19 40.46
N ARG A 275 4.92 -0.69 39.58
CA ARG A 275 6.14 -1.44 39.98
C ARG A 275 7.20 -0.50 40.55
N MET A 276 7.38 0.68 39.93
CA MET A 276 8.32 1.70 40.41
C MET A 276 7.89 2.28 41.77
N PHE A 277 6.59 2.52 41.96
CA PHE A 277 6.03 2.93 43.26
C PHE A 277 6.22 1.86 44.35
N CYS A 278 6.01 0.59 44.02
CA CYS A 278 6.26 -0.53 44.95
C CYS A 278 7.74 -0.60 45.37
N CYS A 279 8.68 -0.50 44.43
CA CYS A 279 10.11 -0.46 44.74
C CYS A 279 10.49 0.73 45.64
N LEU A 280 9.88 1.90 45.42
CA LEU A 280 10.12 3.10 46.23
C LEU A 280 9.62 2.91 47.67
N VAL A 281 8.42 2.36 47.86
CA VAL A 281 7.86 2.08 49.20
C VAL A 281 8.70 1.07 49.96
N ILE A 282 9.18 0.01 49.30
CA ILE A 282 10.07 -0.98 49.91
C ILE A 282 11.40 -0.33 50.33
N LEU A 283 12.00 0.50 49.45
CA LEU A 283 13.24 1.20 49.74
C LEU A 283 13.11 2.17 50.93
N LEU A 284 12.01 2.93 51.00
CA LEU A 284 11.73 3.79 52.17
C LEU A 284 11.52 2.98 53.46
N GLY A 285 10.86 1.83 53.36
CA GLY A 285 10.69 0.91 54.49
C GLY A 285 12.04 0.42 55.03
N VAL A 286 12.93 -0.03 54.15
CA VAL A 286 14.28 -0.49 54.52
C VAL A 286 15.08 0.65 55.15
N VAL A 287 15.12 1.84 54.53
CA VAL A 287 15.83 3.00 55.09
C VAL A 287 15.27 3.40 56.45
N GLY A 288 13.95 3.40 56.61
CA GLY A 288 13.29 3.69 57.89
C GLY A 288 13.67 2.69 58.99
N THR A 289 13.72 1.39 58.67
CA THR A 289 14.14 0.36 59.65
C THR A 289 15.59 0.50 60.08
N VAL A 290 16.50 0.84 59.14
CA VAL A 290 17.92 1.05 59.45
C VAL A 290 18.13 2.25 60.38
N ILE A 291 17.43 3.35 60.13
CA ILE A 291 17.49 4.55 60.98
C ILE A 291 16.96 4.26 62.39
N LEU A 292 15.84 3.53 62.49
CA LEU A 292 15.22 3.19 63.78
C LEU A 292 16.17 2.33 64.62
N ILE A 293 16.79 1.30 64.02
CA ILE A 293 17.77 0.45 64.69
C ILE A 293 18.96 1.27 65.18
N GLY A 294 19.48 2.20 64.36
CA GLY A 294 20.60 3.07 64.74
C GLY A 294 20.28 4.17 65.77
N ILE A 295 19.01 4.39 66.11
CA ILE A 295 18.60 5.29 67.19
C ILE A 295 18.34 4.53 68.50
N ILE A 296 17.91 3.27 68.41
CA ILE A 296 17.62 2.41 69.57
C ILE A 296 18.89 1.77 70.14
N PHE A 297 19.89 1.48 69.30
CA PHE A 297 21.23 1.04 69.69
C PHE A 297 22.20 2.22 69.77
#